data_AF-A0A950Y7R0-F1
#
_entry.id   AF-A0A950Y7R0-F1
#
_cell.length_a   1.000
_cell.length_b   1.000
_cell.length_c   1.000
_cell.angle_alpha   90.00
_cell.angle_beta   90.00
_cell.angle_gamma   90.00
#
_symmetry.space_group_name_H-M   'P 1'
#
loop_
_entity.id
_entity.type
_entity.pdbx_description
1 polymer ?
#
loop_
_entity_poly.entity_id
_entity_poly.type
_entity_poly.pdbx_seq_one_letter_code
_entity_poly.pdbx_strand_id
1 'polypeptide(L)'
;MLDAQEQLARLRQRIAAIDSRFQSKQHRTGATQVEAPKTARWFIEEWSQGEVVRNEFGEHFQTERLFPRHKQHGSADIGALADLPPDFLDAVGENQIPAAPPERWAFLDTETTGLLGDSGAYAFLIGVGRITGEGFRVRQFLMREYVEERSQLAALVDHLSGFDVLITYNGKSYDQPLLETR
;
A
#
# COMPACT_ATOMS: atom_id res chain seq x y z
N MET A 1 6.50 19.04 13.99
CA MET A 1 6.24 17.60 14.18
C MET A 1 5.47 17.48 15.48
N LEU A 2 4.26 16.90 15.46
CA LEU A 2 3.53 16.61 16.71
C LEU A 2 4.31 15.55 17.50
N ASP A 3 4.43 15.75 18.81
CA ASP A 3 5.06 14.79 19.72
C ASP A 3 4.32 13.44 19.65
N ALA A 4 5.06 12.33 19.69
CA ALA A 4 4.50 10.98 19.61
C ALA A 4 3.46 10.72 20.72
N GLN A 5 3.63 11.34 21.90
CA GLN A 5 2.65 11.28 22.98
C GLN A 5 1.34 12.01 22.64
N GLU A 6 1.43 13.12 21.91
CA GLU A 6 0.29 13.93 21.49
C GLU A 6 -0.48 13.22 20.37
N GLN A 7 0.22 12.57 19.44
CA GLN A 7 -0.39 11.70 18.43
C GLN A 7 -1.14 10.52 19.06
N LEU A 8 -0.55 9.87 20.06
CA LEU A 8 -1.19 8.74 20.77
C LEU A 8 -2.42 9.18 21.57
N ALA A 9 -2.37 10.33 22.25
CA ALA A 9 -3.51 10.87 22.98
C ALA A 9 -4.69 11.19 22.04
N ARG A 10 -4.39 11.80 20.88
CA ARG A 10 -5.39 12.13 19.86
C ARG A 10 -6.01 10.87 19.24
N LEU A 11 -5.22 9.82 19.02
CA LEU A 11 -5.71 8.53 18.55
C LEU A 11 -6.67 7.88 19.57
N ARG A 12 -6.30 7.84 20.85
CA ARG A 12 -7.15 7.28 21.92
C ARG A 12 -8.50 8.00 22.04
N GLN A 13 -8.50 9.33 22.00
CA GLN A 13 -9.73 10.12 22.05
C GLN A 13 -10.64 9.83 20.84
N ARG A 14 -10.06 9.63 19.66
CA ARG A 14 -10.82 9.30 18.44
C ARG A 14 -11.45 7.93 18.49
N ILE A 15 -10.72 6.91 18.95
CA ILE A 15 -11.24 5.55 19.09
C ILE A 15 -12.45 5.56 20.04
N ALA A 16 -12.34 6.22 21.20
CA ALA A 16 -13.45 6.34 22.14
C ALA A 16 -14.68 7.07 21.56
N ALA A 17 -14.46 8.07 20.69
CA ALA A 17 -15.54 8.78 20.00
C ALA A 17 -16.22 7.93 18.92
N ILE A 18 -15.50 7.01 18.29
CA ILE A 18 -16.04 6.06 17.31
C ILE A 18 -16.89 5.01 18.04
N ASP A 19 -16.37 4.39 19.09
CA ASP A 19 -17.07 3.35 19.86
C ASP A 19 -18.39 3.86 20.45
N SER A 20 -18.39 5.08 21.03
CA SER A 20 -19.59 5.70 21.57
C SER A 20 -20.66 5.97 20.50
N ARG A 21 -20.27 6.36 19.28
CA ARG A 21 -21.19 6.50 18.14
C ARG A 21 -21.78 5.16 17.74
N PHE A 22 -20.99 4.09 17.68
CA PHE A 22 -21.48 2.75 17.33
C PHE A 22 -22.45 2.19 18.39
N GLN A 23 -22.14 2.35 19.68
CA GLN A 23 -23.03 1.95 20.78
C GLN A 23 -24.36 2.73 20.76
N SER A 24 -24.33 4.03 20.45
CA SER A 24 -25.53 4.85 20.31
C SER A 24 -26.39 4.48 19.09
N LYS A 25 -25.78 3.96 18.01
CA LYS A 25 -26.46 3.50 16.79
C LYS A 25 -27.12 2.14 16.99
N GLN A 26 -26.54 1.25 17.79
CA GLN A 26 -27.15 -0.05 18.14
C GLN A 26 -28.41 0.09 19.01
N HIS A 27 -28.57 1.18 19.76
CA HIS A 27 -29.76 1.45 20.58
C HIS A 27 -30.91 2.17 19.85
N ARG A 28 -30.75 2.54 18.57
CA ARG A 28 -31.79 3.21 17.77
C ARG A 28 -32.23 2.32 16.60
N THR A 29 -32.99 1.28 16.88
CA THR A 29 -33.83 0.58 15.89
C THR A 29 -35.16 1.31 15.75
N GLY A 30 -35.17 2.37 14.95
CA GLY A 30 -36.37 3.09 14.56
C GLY A 30 -36.08 3.93 13.33
N ALA A 31 -36.66 3.56 12.19
CA ALA A 31 -36.42 4.18 10.90
C ALA A 31 -36.84 5.66 10.93
N THR A 32 -35.84 6.53 10.91
CA THR A 32 -36.00 7.90 10.44
C THR A 32 -34.74 8.20 9.64
N GLN A 33 -34.90 8.55 8.37
CA GLN A 33 -33.81 9.03 7.52
C GLN A 33 -33.29 10.33 8.11
N VAL A 34 -32.33 10.21 9.02
CA VAL A 34 -31.47 11.29 9.43
C VAL A 34 -30.37 11.34 8.37
N GLU A 35 -30.31 12.42 7.59
CA GLU A 35 -29.15 12.71 6.74
C GLU A 35 -27.90 12.42 7.55
N ALA A 36 -27.10 11.47 7.04
CA ALA A 36 -25.88 11.08 7.72
C ALA A 36 -25.06 12.35 7.95
N PRO A 37 -24.69 12.68 9.20
CA PRO A 37 -23.81 13.81 9.43
C PRO A 37 -22.59 13.55 8.56
N LYS A 38 -22.21 14.52 7.71
CA LYS A 38 -20.98 14.48 6.93
C LYS A 38 -19.86 14.21 7.93
N THR A 39 -19.52 12.94 8.13
CA THR A 39 -18.40 12.54 8.95
C THR A 39 -17.26 13.30 8.33
N ALA A 40 -16.58 14.14 9.11
CA ALA A 40 -15.32 14.72 8.68
C ALA A 40 -14.50 13.54 8.13
N ARG A 41 -14.46 13.41 6.80
CA ARG A 41 -13.67 12.41 6.10
C ARG A 41 -12.28 12.92 6.37
N TRP A 42 -11.64 12.38 7.41
CA TRP A 42 -10.25 12.63 7.68
C TRP A 42 -9.51 11.95 6.54
N PHE A 43 -9.19 12.75 5.53
CA PHE A 43 -8.57 12.32 4.30
C PHE A 43 -7.15 11.87 4.60
N ILE A 44 -6.68 10.78 4.01
CA ILE A 44 -5.31 10.27 4.24
C ILE A 44 -4.25 11.33 3.89
N GLU A 45 -4.61 12.24 2.98
CA GLU A 45 -3.90 13.45 2.59
C GLU A 45 -3.52 14.34 3.78
N GLU A 46 -4.26 14.28 4.89
CA GLU A 46 -3.99 15.05 6.11
C GLU A 46 -2.95 14.37 7.02
N TRP A 47 -2.71 13.06 6.83
CA TRP A 47 -1.92 12.21 7.74
C TRP A 47 -0.69 11.59 7.07
N SER A 48 -0.65 11.57 5.74
CA SER A 48 0.42 11.00 4.95
C SER A 48 0.91 12.00 3.90
N GLN A 49 2.22 12.07 3.71
CA GLN A 49 2.79 12.81 2.59
C GLN A 49 2.57 12.00 1.32
N GLY A 50 1.76 12.55 0.41
CA GLY A 50 1.42 11.93 -0.85
C GLY A 50 0.67 12.90 -1.75
N GLU A 51 0.19 12.39 -2.87
CA GLU A 51 -0.49 13.18 -3.88
C GLU A 51 -1.68 12.42 -4.47
N VAL A 52 -2.67 13.17 -4.95
CA VAL A 52 -3.77 12.61 -5.73
C VAL A 52 -3.31 12.54 -7.19
N VAL A 53 -3.17 11.34 -7.72
CA VAL A 53 -2.78 11.09 -9.11
C VAL A 53 -4.03 10.85 -9.94
N ARG A 54 -4.07 11.44 -11.14
CA ARG A 54 -5.17 11.31 -12.09
C ARG A 54 -4.71 10.65 -13.38
N ASN A 55 -5.53 9.74 -13.89
CA ASN A 55 -5.37 9.14 -15.21
C ASN A 55 -6.74 9.02 -15.91
N GLU A 56 -6.77 8.37 -17.07
CA GLU A 56 -8.00 8.20 -17.86
C GLU A 56 -9.12 7.43 -17.13
N PHE A 57 -8.78 6.69 -16.07
CA PHE A 57 -9.72 5.87 -15.29
C PHE A 57 -10.18 6.56 -13.99
N GLY A 58 -9.79 7.80 -13.74
CA GLY A 58 -10.19 8.58 -12.56
C GLY A 58 -9.00 9.05 -11.74
N GLU A 59 -9.12 8.97 -10.42
CA GLU A 59 -8.07 9.37 -9.49
C GLU A 59 -7.86 8.34 -8.39
N HIS A 60 -6.66 8.34 -7.80
CA HIS A 60 -6.29 7.56 -6.61
C HIS A 60 -5.22 8.32 -5.83
N PHE A 61 -4.91 7.88 -4.61
CA PHE A 61 -3.87 8.50 -3.81
C PHE A 61 -2.55 7.71 -3.92
N GLN A 62 -1.43 8.41 -4.05
CA GLN A 62 -0.10 7.82 -4.05
C GLN A 62 0.77 8.41 -2.94
N THR A 63 1.60 7.58 -2.32
CA THR A 63 2.67 8.02 -1.42
C THR A 63 3.99 7.46 -1.90
N GLU A 64 5.09 8.14 -1.58
CA GLU A 64 6.43 7.60 -1.78
C GLU A 64 7.30 7.88 -0.56
N ARG A 65 8.04 6.87 -0.13
CA ARG A 65 8.97 6.95 1.00
C ARG A 65 10.33 6.42 0.59
N LEU A 66 11.36 7.24 0.78
CA LEU A 66 12.76 6.81 0.65
C LEU A 66 13.29 6.32 2.00
N PHE A 67 13.90 5.15 1.99
CA PHE A 67 14.82 4.65 3.00
C PHE A 67 16.23 4.89 2.47
N PRO A 68 16.95 5.92 2.96
CA PRO A 68 18.23 6.32 2.37
C PRO A 68 19.27 5.21 2.45
N ARG A 69 20.18 5.15 1.47
CA ARG A 69 21.26 4.15 1.39
C ARG A 69 22.15 4.03 2.62
N HIS A 70 22.25 5.06 3.45
CA HIS A 70 23.05 5.05 4.67
C HIS A 70 22.28 4.55 5.90
N LYS A 71 21.01 4.17 5.73
CA LYS A 71 20.14 3.71 6.81
C LYS A 71 20.25 2.20 6.97
N GLN A 72 20.25 1.75 8.22
CA GLN A 72 20.03 0.34 8.54
C GLN A 72 18.55 0.06 8.78
N HIS A 73 18.11 -1.13 8.35
CA HIS A 73 16.80 -1.67 8.65
C HIS A 73 16.97 -2.98 9.44
N GLY A 74 16.84 -2.90 10.76
CA GLY A 74 17.26 -4.01 11.63
C GLY A 74 18.76 -4.26 11.45
N SER A 75 19.14 -5.49 11.10
CA SER A 75 20.52 -5.86 10.79
C SER A 75 20.90 -5.72 9.31
N ALA A 76 19.97 -5.29 8.45
CA ALA A 76 20.22 -5.13 7.02
C ALA A 76 20.70 -3.70 6.70
N ASP A 77 21.79 -3.59 5.94
CA ASP A 77 22.22 -2.33 5.33
C ASP A 77 21.44 -2.09 4.03
N ILE A 78 20.70 -0.99 3.95
CA ILE A 78 19.96 -0.63 2.75
C ILE A 78 20.90 -0.33 1.57
N GLY A 79 22.09 0.21 1.85
CA GLY A 79 23.09 0.50 0.83
C GLY A 79 23.56 -0.74 0.08
N ALA A 80 23.70 -1.86 0.80
CA ALA A 80 24.18 -3.13 0.23
C ALA A 80 23.22 -3.75 -0.80
N LEU A 81 21.94 -3.33 -0.84
CA LEU A 81 20.95 -3.86 -1.79
C LEU A 81 21.32 -3.53 -3.25
N ALA A 82 21.90 -2.36 -3.50
CA ALA A 82 22.32 -1.96 -4.84
C ALA A 82 23.57 -2.72 -5.32
N ASP A 83 24.34 -3.29 -4.40
CA ASP A 83 25.56 -4.04 -4.69
C ASP A 83 25.29 -5.54 -4.90
N LEU A 84 24.02 -5.98 -4.82
CA LEU A 84 23.66 -7.38 -5.07
C LEU A 84 23.95 -7.74 -6.53
N PRO A 85 24.46 -8.95 -6.79
CA PRO A 85 24.76 -9.36 -8.15
C PRO A 85 23.47 -9.62 -8.94
N PRO A 86 23.44 -9.39 -10.26
CA PRO A 86 22.23 -9.56 -11.07
C PRO A 86 21.62 -10.97 -11.06
N ASP A 87 22.43 -11.99 -10.80
CA ASP A 87 22.08 -13.42 -10.73
C ASP A 87 21.79 -13.89 -9.29
N PHE A 88 21.72 -12.99 -8.31
CA PHE A 88 21.54 -13.33 -6.90
C PHE A 88 20.32 -14.23 -6.63
N LEU A 89 19.25 -14.04 -7.40
CA LEU A 89 18.00 -14.77 -7.23
C LEU A 89 18.00 -16.16 -7.90
N ASP A 90 19.01 -16.48 -8.73
CA ASP A 90 19.08 -17.73 -9.48
C ASP A 90 19.04 -18.96 -8.56
N ALA A 91 19.73 -18.86 -7.40
CA ALA A 91 19.80 -19.93 -6.41
C ALA A 91 18.44 -20.24 -5.75
N VAL A 92 17.57 -19.23 -5.65
CA VAL A 92 16.23 -19.35 -5.06
C VAL A 92 15.18 -19.69 -6.12
N GLY A 93 15.42 -19.25 -7.36
CA GLY A 93 14.52 -19.41 -8.50
C GLY A 93 14.70 -20.70 -9.30
N GLU A 94 15.57 -21.62 -8.88
CA GLU A 94 15.87 -22.86 -9.62
C GLU A 94 16.22 -22.60 -11.10
N ASN A 95 16.99 -21.53 -11.38
CA ASN A 95 17.34 -21.04 -12.73
C ASN A 95 16.17 -20.59 -13.62
N GLN A 96 15.02 -20.24 -13.03
CA GLN A 96 13.85 -19.73 -13.76
C GLN A 96 13.70 -18.21 -13.69
N ILE A 97 14.53 -17.54 -12.88
CA ILE A 97 14.54 -16.09 -12.75
C ILE A 97 15.62 -15.54 -13.69
N PRO A 98 15.32 -14.56 -14.57
CA PRO A 98 16.34 -13.95 -15.40
C PRO A 98 17.30 -13.13 -14.54
N ALA A 99 18.59 -13.16 -14.88
CA ALA A 99 19.56 -12.26 -14.29
C ALA A 99 19.18 -10.80 -14.65
N ALA A 100 18.97 -9.98 -13.64
CA ALA A 100 18.57 -8.58 -13.78
C ALA A 100 19.22 -7.76 -12.67
N PRO A 101 19.69 -6.53 -12.95
CA PRO A 101 20.29 -5.70 -11.92
C PRO A 101 19.26 -5.39 -10.81
N PRO A 102 19.67 -5.24 -9.54
CA PRO A 102 18.73 -5.08 -8.42
C PRO A 102 17.75 -3.90 -8.55
N GLU A 103 18.11 -2.85 -9.28
CA GLU A 103 17.24 -1.71 -9.57
C GLU A 103 16.05 -2.06 -10.49
N ARG A 104 16.12 -3.21 -11.16
CA ARG A 104 15.05 -3.79 -12.00
C ARG A 104 14.20 -4.81 -11.25
N TRP A 105 14.37 -4.94 -9.93
CA TRP A 105 13.51 -5.78 -9.10
C TRP A 105 12.41 -4.94 -8.43
N ALA A 106 11.17 -5.41 -8.52
CA ALA A 106 10.02 -4.86 -7.83
C ALA A 106 9.62 -5.76 -6.66
N PHE A 107 9.54 -5.21 -5.45
CA PHE A 107 9.05 -5.91 -4.27
C PHE A 107 7.59 -5.51 -4.04
N LEU A 108 6.65 -6.43 -4.24
CA LEU A 108 5.22 -6.13 -4.17
C LEU A 108 4.56 -6.83 -2.98
N ASP A 109 3.67 -6.08 -2.33
CA ASP A 109 2.83 -6.54 -1.22
C ASP A 109 1.48 -5.81 -1.28
N THR A 110 0.39 -6.48 -0.92
CA THR A 110 -0.95 -5.90 -0.94
C THR A 110 -1.64 -5.99 0.42
N GLU A 111 -2.39 -4.95 0.75
CA GLU A 111 -3.35 -4.96 1.85
C GLU A 111 -4.77 -5.02 1.27
N THR A 112 -5.58 -5.89 1.85
CA THR A 112 -6.90 -6.22 1.30
C THR A 112 -8.02 -5.93 2.28
N THR A 113 -9.24 -5.71 1.79
CA THR A 113 -10.41 -5.40 2.63
C THR A 113 -10.89 -6.57 3.52
N GLY A 114 -10.25 -7.75 3.45
CA GLY A 114 -10.56 -8.90 4.29
C GLY A 114 -11.77 -9.75 3.84
N LEU A 115 -11.88 -10.90 4.52
CA LEU A 115 -12.47 -12.22 4.18
C LEU A 115 -13.95 -12.32 3.72
N LEU A 116 -14.34 -11.67 2.63
CA LEU A 116 -15.35 -12.25 1.75
C LEU A 116 -14.57 -12.97 0.65
N GLY A 117 -14.83 -14.26 0.45
CA GLY A 117 -14.01 -15.15 -0.39
C GLY A 117 -13.72 -14.60 -1.78
N ASP A 118 -12.85 -15.31 -2.50
CA ASP A 118 -12.09 -15.09 -3.75
C ASP A 118 -12.66 -14.18 -4.85
N SER A 119 -13.91 -13.71 -4.75
CA SER A 119 -14.63 -12.86 -5.70
C SER A 119 -14.96 -11.45 -5.21
N GLY A 120 -14.57 -11.04 -3.99
CA GLY A 120 -15.01 -9.76 -3.39
C GLY A 120 -13.96 -8.89 -2.70
N ALA A 121 -12.78 -9.42 -2.37
CA ALA A 121 -11.76 -8.66 -1.62
C ALA A 121 -11.01 -7.70 -2.54
N TYR A 122 -10.91 -6.41 -2.20
CA TYR A 122 -10.14 -5.44 -2.98
C TYR A 122 -8.74 -5.24 -2.40
N ALA A 123 -7.74 -5.10 -3.27
CA ALA A 123 -6.40 -4.64 -2.90
C ALA A 123 -6.41 -3.12 -2.69
N PHE A 124 -6.95 -2.67 -1.55
CA PHE A 124 -7.15 -1.23 -1.34
C PHE A 124 -5.84 -0.46 -1.26
N LEU A 125 -4.75 -1.12 -0.84
CA LEU A 125 -3.41 -0.54 -0.80
C LEU A 125 -2.43 -1.54 -1.42
N ILE A 126 -1.63 -1.06 -2.35
CA ILE A 126 -0.60 -1.84 -3.04
C ILE A 126 0.73 -1.15 -2.83
N GLY A 127 1.67 -1.83 -2.20
CA GLY A 127 3.04 -1.36 -1.98
C GLY A 127 3.97 -1.92 -3.05
N VAL A 128 4.80 -1.06 -3.63
CA VAL A 128 5.92 -1.46 -4.50
C VAL A 128 7.21 -0.85 -3.98
N GLY A 129 8.12 -1.69 -3.51
CA GLY A 129 9.48 -1.36 -3.16
C GLY A 129 10.42 -1.50 -4.36
N ARG A 130 11.37 -0.58 -4.50
CA ARG A 130 12.44 -0.63 -5.50
C ARG A 130 13.77 -0.17 -4.94
N ILE A 131 14.83 -0.77 -5.46
CA ILE A 131 16.21 -0.36 -5.16
C ILE A 131 16.60 0.79 -6.11
N THR A 132 17.27 1.81 -5.57
CA THR A 132 17.77 2.96 -6.33
C THR A 132 19.14 3.36 -5.80
N GLY A 133 19.90 4.17 -6.55
CA GLY A 133 21.18 4.69 -6.08
C GLY A 133 21.09 5.56 -4.81
N GLU A 134 19.90 6.09 -4.48
CA GLU A 134 19.67 6.86 -3.25
C GLU A 134 19.31 5.99 -2.04
N GLY A 135 18.94 4.72 -2.25
CA GLY A 135 18.43 3.79 -1.25
C GLY A 135 17.19 3.03 -1.74
N PHE A 136 16.38 2.54 -0.80
CA PHE A 136 15.17 1.78 -1.10
C PHE A 136 13.94 2.69 -1.09
N ARG A 137 13.23 2.77 -2.22
CA ARG A 137 12.00 3.58 -2.34
C ARG A 137 10.78 2.68 -2.28
N VAL A 138 9.84 3.02 -1.41
CA VAL A 138 8.53 2.37 -1.34
C VAL A 138 7.50 3.34 -1.87
N ARG A 139 6.84 2.96 -2.96
CA ARG A 139 5.65 3.63 -3.47
C ARG A 139 4.43 2.87 -3.01
N GLN A 140 3.38 3.59 -2.62
CA GLN A 140 2.11 2.98 -2.30
C GLN A 140 1.02 3.59 -3.16
N PHE A 141 0.21 2.72 -3.76
CA PHE A 141 -0.98 3.07 -4.51
C PHE A 141 -2.18 2.75 -3.64
N LEU A 142 -3.00 3.74 -3.31
CA LEU A 142 -4.13 3.61 -2.41
C LEU A 142 -5.41 4.06 -3.12
N MET A 143 -6.39 3.17 -3.16
CA MET A 143 -7.77 3.57 -3.44
C MET A 143 -8.48 3.96 -2.13
N ARG A 144 -9.06 5.16 -2.10
CA ARG A 144 -9.85 5.68 -0.97
C ARG A 144 -11.31 5.28 -1.07
N GLU A 145 -11.77 5.06 -2.30
CA GLU A 145 -13.13 4.64 -2.65
C GLU A 145 -13.04 3.55 -3.74
N TYR A 146 -13.99 2.62 -3.80
CA TYR A 146 -13.94 1.49 -4.74
C TYR A 146 -13.85 1.91 -6.22
N VAL A 147 -14.39 3.07 -6.58
CA VAL A 147 -14.32 3.60 -7.96
C VAL A 147 -12.90 3.95 -8.39
N GLU A 148 -11.97 4.09 -7.45
CA GLU A 148 -10.57 4.45 -7.70
C GLU A 148 -9.70 3.24 -8.11
N GLU A 149 -10.21 2.01 -7.96
CA GLU A 149 -9.47 0.76 -8.25
C GLU A 149 -8.84 0.77 -9.65
N ARG A 150 -9.60 1.15 -10.68
CA ARG A 150 -9.08 1.19 -12.06
C ARG A 150 -7.96 2.21 -12.23
N SER A 151 -8.06 3.36 -11.57
CA SER A 151 -7.00 4.38 -11.61
C SER A 151 -5.73 3.87 -10.93
N GLN A 152 -5.89 3.22 -9.77
CA GLN A 152 -4.81 2.61 -9.00
C GLN A 152 -4.10 1.49 -9.79
N LEU A 153 -4.86 0.55 -10.38
CA LEU A 153 -4.30 -0.57 -11.14
C LEU A 153 -3.61 -0.12 -12.43
N ALA A 154 -4.16 0.85 -13.15
CA ALA A 154 -3.51 1.40 -14.34
C ALA A 154 -2.14 2.05 -14.00
N ALA A 155 -2.07 2.77 -12.88
CA ALA A 155 -0.81 3.36 -12.42
C ALA A 155 0.18 2.30 -11.91
N LEU A 156 -0.31 1.21 -11.31
CA LEU A 156 0.52 0.07 -10.91
C LEU A 156 1.13 -0.61 -12.15
N VAL A 157 0.34 -0.89 -13.19
CA VAL A 157 0.83 -1.52 -14.43
C VAL A 157 1.91 -0.67 -15.08
N ASP A 158 1.67 0.63 -15.22
CA ASP A 158 2.68 1.56 -15.76
C ASP A 158 3.96 1.55 -14.91
N HIS A 159 3.82 1.56 -13.58
CA HIS A 159 4.96 1.49 -12.68
C HIS A 159 5.74 0.17 -12.81
N LEU A 160 5.04 -0.96 -12.88
CA LEU A 160 5.63 -2.29 -12.97
C LEU A 160 6.34 -2.53 -14.32
N SER A 161 5.98 -1.79 -15.37
CA SER A 161 6.61 -1.89 -16.70
C SER A 161 8.12 -1.59 -16.72
N GLY A 162 8.63 -0.93 -15.67
CA GLY A 162 10.05 -0.61 -15.52
C GLY A 162 10.92 -1.74 -14.95
N PHE A 163 10.31 -2.87 -14.54
CA PHE A 163 10.97 -3.94 -13.80
C PHE A 163 10.97 -5.26 -14.56
N ASP A 164 12.01 -6.06 -14.34
CA ASP A 164 12.22 -7.35 -15.01
C ASP A 164 11.88 -8.52 -14.08
N VAL A 165 11.92 -8.30 -12.77
CA VAL A 165 11.69 -9.32 -11.74
C VAL A 165 10.69 -8.81 -10.70
N LEU A 166 9.64 -9.59 -10.44
CA LEU A 166 8.68 -9.34 -9.38
C LEU A 166 8.94 -10.27 -8.19
N ILE A 167 9.14 -9.70 -7.02
CA ILE A 167 9.42 -10.39 -5.77
C ILE A 167 8.24 -10.15 -4.83
N THR A 168 7.63 -11.22 -4.34
CA THR A 168 6.52 -11.17 -3.40
C THR A 168 6.75 -12.19 -2.28
N TYR A 169 6.12 -11.98 -1.14
CA TYR A 169 6.06 -12.99 -0.09
C TYR A 169 4.70 -13.70 -0.17
N ASN A 170 4.70 -14.98 -0.52
CA ASN A 170 3.47 -15.77 -0.69
C ASN A 170 2.52 -15.27 -1.80
N GLY A 171 3.00 -14.41 -2.71
CA GLY A 171 2.14 -13.76 -3.69
C GLY A 171 1.48 -14.70 -4.70
N LYS A 172 2.07 -15.86 -4.98
CA LYS A 172 1.44 -16.90 -5.82
C LYS A 172 0.08 -17.36 -5.29
N SER A 173 -0.13 -17.30 -3.98
CA SER A 173 -1.35 -17.77 -3.33
C SER A 173 -2.31 -16.62 -2.95
N TYR A 174 -1.82 -15.38 -2.91
CA TYR A 174 -2.57 -14.23 -2.37
C TYR A 174 -2.55 -13.04 -3.33
N ASP A 175 -1.43 -12.32 -3.42
CA ASP A 175 -1.36 -11.06 -4.17
C ASP A 175 -1.64 -11.24 -5.67
N GLN A 176 -1.01 -12.22 -6.30
CA GLN A 176 -1.08 -12.42 -7.75
C GLN A 176 -2.48 -12.87 -8.20
N PRO A 177 -3.11 -13.92 -7.62
CA PRO A 177 -4.48 -14.29 -7.97
C PRO A 177 -5.48 -13.14 -7.76
N LEU A 178 -5.27 -12.34 -6.70
CA LEU A 178 -6.11 -11.19 -6.43
C LEU A 178 -5.99 -10.11 -7.51
N LEU A 179 -4.78 -9.76 -7.94
CA LEU A 179 -4.55 -8.73 -8.95
C LEU A 179 -4.92 -9.20 -10.36
N GLU A 180 -4.74 -10.49 -10.69
CA GLU A 180 -5.05 -11.07 -12.00
C GLU A 180 -6.56 -11.16 -12.28
N THR A 181 -7.41 -11.10 -11.25
CA THR A 181 -8.87 -11.19 -11.36
C THR A 181 -9.57 -9.83 -11.47
N ARG A 182 -8.80 -8.74 -11.59
CA ARG A 182 -9.30 -7.34 -11.66
C ARG A 182 -9.18 -6.75 -13.07
#